data_AF-A0A382UMT2-F1
#
_entry.id   AF-A0A382UMT2-F1
#
_cell.length_a   1.000
_cell.length_b   1.000
_cell.length_c   1.000
_cell.angle_alpha   90.00
_cell.angle_beta   90.00
_cell.angle_gamma   90.00
#
_symmetry.space_group_name_H-M   'P 1'
#
loop_
_entity.id
_entity.type
_entity.pdbx_description
1 polymer ?
#
loop_
_entity_poly.entity_id
_entity_poly.type
_entity_poly.pdbx_seq_one_letter_code
_entity_poly.pdbx_strand_id
1 'polypeptide(L)'
;MSFLQHLRSSAINASDVARRQTSRVMLELRASRVENDIRKQKTKIGEALYPLLVKNELETGNSSVARALKRIEILLEQLSEIEREIENLLKKEN
;
A
#
# COMPACT_ATOMS: atom_id res chain seq x y z
N MET A 1 -18.50 11.86 -39.95
CA MET A 1 -17.73 12.37 -38.79
C MET A 1 -16.48 13.07 -39.32
N SER A 2 -16.19 14.29 -38.85
CA SER A 2 -15.08 15.12 -39.33
C SER A 2 -13.74 14.67 -38.72
N PHE A 3 -12.64 14.78 -39.46
CA PHE A 3 -11.26 14.56 -38.98
C PHE A 3 -10.95 15.32 -37.68
N LEU A 4 -11.51 16.52 -37.52
CA LEU A 4 -11.39 17.32 -36.28
C LEU A 4 -12.11 16.68 -35.08
N GLN A 5 -13.20 15.94 -35.30
CA GLN A 5 -13.89 15.20 -34.24
C GLN A 5 -13.08 13.99 -33.78
N HIS A 6 -12.37 13.31 -34.71
CA HIS A 6 -11.45 12.22 -34.37
C HIS A 6 -10.23 12.72 -33.61
N LEU A 7 -9.60 13.83 -34.02
CA LEU A 7 -8.48 14.42 -33.29
C LEU A 7 -8.89 14.83 -31.87
N ARG A 8 -10.06 15.45 -31.71
CA ARG A 8 -10.59 15.85 -30.41
C ARG A 8 -10.89 14.63 -29.51
N SER A 9 -11.52 13.58 -30.04
CA SER A 9 -11.80 12.37 -29.26
C SER A 9 -10.52 11.62 -28.90
N SER A 10 -9.55 11.51 -29.81
CA SER A 10 -8.25 10.92 -29.52
C SER A 10 -7.47 11.68 -28.44
N ALA A 11 -7.50 13.02 -28.45
CA ALA A 11 -6.84 13.84 -27.43
C ALA A 11 -7.51 13.69 -26.04
N ILE A 12 -8.84 13.62 -25.98
CA ILE A 12 -9.58 13.37 -24.74
C ILE A 12 -9.24 11.97 -24.19
N ASN A 13 -9.27 10.95 -25.03
CA ASN A 13 -8.94 9.59 -24.63
C ASN A 13 -7.49 9.47 -24.12
N ALA A 14 -6.52 10.13 -24.78
CA ALA A 14 -5.13 10.15 -24.34
C ALA A 14 -4.96 10.83 -22.96
N SER A 15 -5.67 11.94 -22.73
CA SER A 15 -5.67 12.64 -21.44
C SER A 15 -6.26 11.77 -20.32
N ASP A 16 -7.36 11.05 -20.59
CA ASP A 16 -8.01 10.19 -19.59
C ASP A 16 -7.18 8.94 -19.26
N VAL A 17 -6.45 8.39 -20.24
CA VAL A 17 -5.48 7.32 -20.00
C VAL A 17 -4.32 7.83 -19.14
N ALA A 18 -3.74 8.99 -19.46
CA ALA A 18 -2.65 9.59 -18.69
C ALA A 18 -3.04 9.89 -17.23
N ARG A 19 -4.27 10.39 -17.00
CA ARG A 19 -4.82 10.61 -15.66
C ARG A 19 -4.92 9.31 -14.87
N ARG A 20 -5.47 8.25 -15.47
CA ARG A 20 -5.59 6.93 -14.83
C ARG A 20 -4.24 6.32 -14.49
N GLN A 21 -3.27 6.37 -15.41
CA GLN A 21 -1.90 5.92 -15.16
C GLN A 21 -1.26 6.68 -14.00
N THR A 22 -1.44 8.00 -13.94
CA THR A 22 -0.92 8.82 -12.84
C THR A 22 -1.56 8.43 -11.51
N SER A 23 -2.88 8.23 -11.46
CA SER A 23 -3.59 7.77 -10.26
C SER A 23 -3.10 6.40 -9.80
N ARG A 24 -2.89 5.46 -10.73
CA ARG A 24 -2.36 4.13 -10.44
C ARG A 24 -0.97 4.19 -9.82
N VAL A 25 -0.04 4.91 -10.45
CA VAL A 25 1.33 5.07 -9.92
C VAL A 25 1.31 5.70 -8.52
N MET A 26 0.44 6.69 -8.28
CA MET A 26 0.28 7.29 -6.95
C MET A 26 -0.20 6.29 -5.90
N LEU A 27 -1.11 5.38 -6.25
CA LEU A 27 -1.57 4.31 -5.37
C LEU A 27 -0.48 3.27 -5.11
N GLU A 28 0.26 2.85 -6.14
CA GLU A 28 1.39 1.92 -6.01
C GLU A 28 2.47 2.50 -5.08
N LEU A 29 2.82 3.79 -5.25
CA LEU A 29 3.74 4.47 -4.34
C LEU A 29 3.23 4.53 -2.90
N ARG A 30 1.91 4.68 -2.70
CA ARG A 30 1.29 4.66 -1.37
C ARG A 30 1.36 3.27 -0.76
N ALA A 31 1.06 2.22 -1.53
CA ALA A 31 1.19 0.82 -1.09
C ALA A 31 2.62 0.52 -0.64
N SER A 32 3.62 0.86 -1.45
CA SER A 32 5.04 0.65 -1.10
C SER A 32 5.46 1.37 0.19
N ARG A 33 4.90 2.54 0.48
CA ARG A 33 5.15 3.24 1.76
C ARG A 33 4.55 2.48 2.94
N VAL A 34 3.32 1.99 2.81
CA VAL A 34 2.64 1.20 3.85
C VAL A 34 3.40 -0.10 4.12
N GLU A 35 3.83 -0.81 3.07
CA GLU A 35 4.67 -2.01 3.19
C GLU A 35 5.98 -1.74 3.93
N ASN A 36 6.63 -0.62 3.63
CA ASN A 36 7.85 -0.22 4.32
C ASN A 36 7.58 0.06 5.81
N ASP A 37 6.45 0.68 6.15
CA ASP A 37 6.08 0.90 7.54
C ASP A 37 5.74 -0.41 8.28
N ILE A 38 5.10 -1.37 7.60
CA ILE A 38 4.91 -2.74 8.14
C ILE A 38 6.27 -3.38 8.43
N ARG A 39 7.23 -3.27 7.51
CA ARG A 39 8.59 -3.80 7.69
C ARG A 39 9.26 -3.19 8.92
N LYS A 40 9.17 -1.87 9.11
CA LYS A 40 9.69 -1.19 10.32
C LYS A 40 9.05 -1.71 11.60
N GLN A 41 7.74 -1.97 11.61
CA GLN A 41 7.10 -2.56 12.80
C GLN A 41 7.59 -3.99 13.08
N LYS A 42 7.78 -4.80 12.03
CA LYS A 42 8.39 -6.14 12.18
C LYS A 42 9.81 -6.06 12.75
N THR A 43 10.63 -5.10 12.30
CA THR A 43 11.95 -4.86 12.88
C THR A 43 11.86 -4.51 14.36
N LYS A 44 10.95 -3.62 14.77
CA LYS A 44 10.74 -3.27 16.18
C LYS A 44 10.35 -4.46 17.05
N ILE A 45 9.56 -5.40 16.51
CA ILE A 45 9.23 -6.65 17.20
C ILE A 45 10.51 -7.47 17.42
N GLY A 46 11.33 -7.64 16.38
CA GLY A 46 12.61 -8.33 16.47
C GLY A 46 13.55 -7.69 17.51
N GLU A 47 13.69 -6.37 17.48
CA GLU A 47 14.50 -5.60 18.45
C GLU A 47 14.00 -5.75 19.89
N ALA A 48 12.68 -5.82 20.10
CA ALA A 48 12.10 -6.02 21.42
C ALA A 48 12.26 -7.45 21.95
N LEU A 49 12.21 -8.45 21.06
CA LEU A 49 12.29 -9.87 21.43
C LEU A 49 13.72 -10.39 21.54
N TYR A 50 14.65 -9.89 20.72
CA TYR A 50 16.00 -10.44 20.63
C TYR A 50 16.75 -10.45 21.97
N PRO A 51 16.75 -9.38 22.79
CA PRO A 51 17.42 -9.41 24.10
C PRO A 51 16.79 -10.41 25.07
N LEU A 52 15.47 -10.60 25.00
CA LEU A 52 14.74 -11.54 25.86
C LEU A 52 15.00 -12.99 25.45
N LEU A 53 15.08 -13.24 24.14
CA LEU A 53 15.50 -14.52 23.57
C LEU A 53 16.91 -14.92 24.06
N VAL A 54 17.86 -13.98 24.00
CA VAL A 54 19.26 -14.23 24.42
C VAL A 54 19.36 -14.58 25.91
N LYS A 55 18.51 -13.96 26.75
CA LYS A 55 18.45 -14.23 28.20
C LYS A 55 17.56 -15.41 28.58
N ASN A 56 16.86 -16.01 27.63
CA ASN A 56 15.85 -17.04 27.86
C ASN A 56 14.68 -16.56 28.77
N GLU A 57 14.37 -15.26 28.71
CA GLU A 57 13.34 -14.56 29.51
C GLU A 57 12.13 -14.20 28.62
N LEU A 58 11.76 -15.09 27.71
CA LEU A 58 10.73 -14.82 26.72
C LEU A 58 9.35 -14.92 27.37
N GLU A 59 8.79 -13.78 27.75
CA GLU A 59 7.47 -13.70 28.37
C GLU A 59 6.36 -13.51 27.33
N THR A 60 5.22 -14.17 27.57
CA THR A 60 3.99 -13.90 26.84
C THR A 60 3.44 -12.54 27.30
N GLY A 61 3.24 -11.61 26.36
CA GLY A 61 2.64 -10.30 26.66
C GLY A 61 3.60 -9.11 26.67
N ASN A 62 4.74 -9.18 25.96
CA ASN A 62 5.58 -8.00 25.74
C ASN A 62 4.76 -6.85 25.12
N SER A 63 4.56 -5.78 25.90
CA SER A 63 3.70 -4.65 25.53
C SER A 63 4.19 -3.87 24.30
N SER A 64 5.48 -3.91 24.01
CA SER A 64 6.06 -3.32 22.79
C SER A 64 5.66 -4.13 21.56
N VAL A 65 5.78 -5.46 21.64
CA VAL A 65 5.37 -6.39 20.59
C VAL A 65 3.87 -6.28 20.33
N ALA A 66 3.05 -6.28 21.37
CA ALA A 66 1.59 -6.14 21.24
C ALA A 66 1.19 -4.83 20.53
N ARG A 67 1.86 -3.71 20.84
CA ARG A 67 1.61 -2.43 20.16
C ARG A 67 2.05 -2.45 18.70
N ALA A 68 3.21 -3.04 18.41
CA ALA A 68 3.69 -3.17 17.04
C ALA A 68 2.78 -4.06 16.18
N LEU A 69 2.27 -5.16 16.74
CA LEU A 69 1.29 -6.03 16.08
C LEU A 69 -0.02 -5.30 15.76
N LYS A 70 -0.61 -4.62 16.74
CA LYS A 70 -1.80 -3.78 16.51
C LYS A 70 -1.58 -2.73 15.41
N ARG A 71 -0.37 -2.14 15.36
CA ARG A 71 -0.03 -1.19 14.30
C ARG A 71 0.07 -1.87 12.93
N ILE A 72 0.61 -3.08 12.86
CA ILE A 72 0.67 -3.88 11.62
C ILE A 72 -0.73 -4.20 11.13
N GLU A 73 -1.67 -4.59 12.00
CA GLU A 73 -3.07 -4.87 11.63
C GLU A 73 -3.70 -3.68 10.91
N ILE A 74 -3.59 -2.48 11.49
CA ILE A 74 -4.10 -1.24 10.86
C ILE A 74 -3.43 -0.98 9.50
N LEU A 75 -2.12 -1.19 9.41
CA LEU A 75 -1.39 -0.97 8.15
C LEU A 75 -1.78 -2.00 7.07
N LEU A 76 -2.10 -3.24 7.46
CA LEU A 76 -2.59 -4.26 6.54
C LEU A 76 -3.99 -3.93 6.02
N GLU A 77 -4.87 -3.40 6.87
CA GLU A 77 -6.17 -2.89 6.43
C GLU A 77 -6.00 -1.75 5.41
N GLN A 78 -5.12 -0.79 5.69
CA GLN A 78 -4.80 0.30 4.76
C GLN A 78 -4.21 -0.22 3.43
N LEU A 79 -3.35 -1.24 3.48
CA LEU A 79 -2.80 -1.84 2.26
C LEU A 79 -3.90 -2.51 1.43
N SER A 80 -4.80 -3.25 2.07
CA SER A 80 -5.93 -3.90 1.41
C SER A 80 -6.87 -2.90 0.75
N GLU A 81 -7.11 -1.75 1.37
CA GLU A 81 -7.90 -0.66 0.76
C GLU A 81 -7.23 -0.13 -0.50
N ILE A 82 -5.92 0.13 -0.47
CA ILE A 82 -5.16 0.62 -1.63
C ILE A 82 -5.18 -0.41 -2.76
N GLU A 83 -4.99 -1.71 -2.45
CA GLU A 83 -5.05 -2.79 -3.43
C GLU A 83 -6.42 -2.86 -4.11
N ARG A 84 -7.52 -2.69 -3.36
CA ARG A 84 -8.88 -2.61 -3.92
C ARG A 84 -9.06 -1.38 -4.81
N GLU A 85 -8.50 -0.22 -4.44
CA GLU A 85 -8.54 0.98 -5.28
C GLU A 85 -7.81 0.76 -6.60
N ILE A 86 -6.65 0.10 -6.59
CA ILE A 86 -5.90 -0.27 -7.79
C ILE A 86 -6.71 -1.25 -8.64
N GLU A 87 -7.28 -2.29 -8.04
CA GLU A 87 -8.11 -3.27 -8.76
C GLU A 87 -9.32 -2.61 -9.43
N ASN A 88 -9.97 -1.67 -8.74
CA ASN A 88 -11.08 -0.90 -9.29
C ASN A 88 -10.67 0.01 -10.45
N LEU A 89 -9.45 0.55 -10.45
CA LEU A 89 -8.91 1.29 -11.60
C LEU A 89 -8.69 0.36 -12.79
N LEU A 90 -8.10 -0.82 -12.58
CA LEU A 90 -7.87 -1.81 -13.64
C LEU A 90 -9.18 -2.33 -14.25
N LYS A 91 -10.23 -2.55 -13.43
CA LYS A 91 -11.56 -2.93 -13.93
C LYS A 91 -12.23 -1.86 -14.78
N LYS A 92 -11.85 -0.58 -14.64
CA LYS A 92 -12.34 0.52 -15.49
C LYS A 92 -11.50 0.72 -16.76
N GLU A 93 -10.41 -0.03 -16.90
CA GLU A 93 -9.56 -0.04 -18.11
C GLU A 93 -9.98 -1.14 -19.11
N ASN A 94 -10.63 -2.21 -18.64
CA ASN A 94 -11.22 -3.29 -19.44
C ASN A 94 -12.70 -3.02 -19.74
#